data_AF-A0A8T5S372-F1
#
_entry.id   AF-A0A8T5S372-F1
#
_cell.length_a   1.000
_cell.length_b   1.000
_cell.length_c   1.000
_cell.angle_alpha   90.00
_cell.angle_beta   90.00
_cell.angle_gamma   90.00
#
_symmetry.space_group_name_H-M   'P 1'
#
loop_
_entity.id
_entity.type
_entity.pdbx_description
1 polymer ?
#
loop_
_entity_poly.entity_id
_entity_poly.type
_entity_poly.pdbx_seq_one_letter_code
_entity_poly.pdbx_strand_id
1 'polypeptide(L)'
;MVKIKAITLIILVFTFIGIIHGAILNSVNVFVSWIFIGIWLIFSFKVLKNIKQHREYNSPHNTAFFTISPVFIGIFYSIWGNFTVLLGEDLLEGSDLFLSWWSIIFGTPYILYSAISLYRCFKKYNVIYFGTKSIDARKFGYMLSISILLFIIIYWISFYSLIEFYDLNLFILLISTILIILIPGLFGTRSRLPQLTRNYITERTNRLNQLTSPRSNTTPQRYRKSVRTTTNSSPTPSTRSVTNRSRSVSHSSRSTPTSQRRSTTSRSKTTTRTTSRSPTGTKVSSKQSTRKITNFNLYKPKAGRLSTEDFKCIFCFKLPKIPEDRGRGIILCPNCRYPAHADEFKDWLRSSNLCSRCNATIPASYKKNPKILTVKNYIVVVKHFVNNRK
;
A
#
# COMPACT_ATOMS: atom_id res chain seq x y z
N MET A 1 11.44 12.18 20.37
CA MET A 1 12.62 11.35 20.68
C MET A 1 12.57 11.06 22.17
N VAL A 2 12.81 9.83 22.63
CA VAL A 2 13.21 9.67 24.04
C VAL A 2 14.49 10.50 24.12
N LYS A 3 14.48 11.57 24.93
CA LYS A 3 15.66 12.43 25.06
C LYS A 3 16.82 11.49 25.43
N ILE A 4 17.97 11.60 24.77
CA ILE A 4 19.14 10.73 25.02
C ILE A 4 19.37 10.54 26.53
N LYS A 5 19.16 11.62 27.29
CA LYS A 5 19.12 11.67 28.76
C LYS A 5 18.29 10.57 29.44
N ALA A 6 17.09 10.25 28.94
CA ALA A 6 16.23 9.22 29.53
C ALA A 6 16.69 7.79 29.22
N ILE A 7 17.31 7.54 28.05
CA ILE A 7 17.92 6.24 27.75
C ILE A 7 19.13 6.03 28.68
N THR A 8 19.99 7.04 28.77
CA THR A 8 21.17 7.01 29.66
C THR A 8 20.76 6.81 31.12
N LEU A 9 19.69 7.49 31.57
CA LEU A 9 19.17 7.35 32.92
C LEU A 9 18.68 5.92 33.21
N ILE A 10 17.89 5.32 32.30
CA ILE A 10 17.43 3.94 32.48
C ILE A 10 18.63 3.00 32.58
N ILE A 11 19.60 3.08 31.66
CA ILE A 11 20.79 2.22 31.70
C ILE A 11 21.53 2.40 33.03
N LEU A 12 21.78 3.63 33.46
CA LEU A 12 22.50 3.91 34.71
C LEU A 12 21.78 3.32 35.93
N VAL A 13 20.46 3.49 36.03
CA VAL A 13 19.66 2.93 37.13
C VAL A 13 19.75 1.41 37.15
N PHE A 14 19.55 0.75 36.01
CA PHE A 14 19.60 -0.72 35.92
C PHE A 14 21.02 -1.28 36.14
N THR A 15 22.06 -0.58 35.69
CA THR A 15 23.45 -0.91 36.01
C THR A 15 23.72 -0.78 37.51
N PHE A 16 23.26 0.30 38.16
CA PHE A 16 23.44 0.49 39.59
C PHE A 16 22.74 -0.59 40.43
N ILE A 17 21.47 -0.89 40.11
CA ILE A 17 20.73 -1.98 40.75
C ILE A 17 21.44 -3.33 40.51
N GLY A 18 21.90 -3.56 39.28
CA GLY A 18 22.65 -4.74 38.92
C GLY A 18 23.93 -4.90 39.74
N ILE A 19 24.70 -3.82 39.96
CA ILE A 19 25.94 -3.85 40.74
C ILE A 19 25.62 -4.25 42.18
N ILE A 20 24.62 -3.61 42.80
CA ILE A 20 24.23 -3.90 44.18
C ILE A 20 23.78 -5.35 44.31
N HIS A 21 22.81 -5.77 43.49
CA HIS A 21 22.22 -7.10 43.61
C HIS A 21 23.20 -8.22 43.20
N GLY A 22 23.99 -7.98 42.16
CA GLY A 22 25.04 -8.89 41.71
C GLY A 22 26.15 -9.05 42.75
N ALA A 23 26.51 -7.98 43.47
CA ALA A 23 27.48 -8.05 44.57
C ALA A 23 26.92 -8.81 45.78
N ILE A 24 25.66 -8.56 46.17
CA ILE A 24 24.99 -9.26 47.28
C ILE A 24 24.93 -10.77 47.03
N LEU A 25 24.57 -11.18 45.81
CA LEU A 25 24.43 -12.59 45.44
C LEU A 25 25.71 -13.21 44.86
N ASN A 26 26.80 -12.44 44.79
CA ASN A 26 28.07 -12.81 44.15
C ASN A 26 27.88 -13.48 42.76
N SER A 27 26.98 -12.92 41.94
CA SER A 27 26.59 -13.52 40.66
C SER A 27 26.61 -12.51 39.51
N VAL A 28 27.49 -12.76 38.53
CA VAL A 28 27.58 -11.96 37.30
C VAL A 28 26.29 -12.09 36.48
N ASN A 29 25.64 -13.25 36.48
CA ASN A 29 24.39 -13.47 35.75
C ASN A 29 23.27 -12.55 36.26
N VAL A 30 23.19 -12.36 37.59
CA VAL A 30 22.22 -11.42 38.20
C VAL A 30 22.49 -9.99 37.75
N PHE A 31 23.75 -9.55 37.74
CA PHE A 31 24.14 -8.23 37.24
C PHE A 31 23.73 -8.03 35.77
N VAL A 32 24.06 -9.00 34.90
CA VAL A 32 23.75 -8.92 33.47
C VAL A 32 22.23 -8.95 33.22
N SER A 33 21.47 -9.74 33.97
CA SER A 33 20.01 -9.77 33.86
C SER A 33 19.37 -8.41 34.14
N TRP A 34 19.85 -7.66 35.13
CA TRP A 34 19.36 -6.29 35.36
C TRP A 34 19.66 -5.35 34.17
N ILE A 35 20.85 -5.45 33.57
CA ILE A 35 21.16 -4.69 32.35
C ILE A 35 20.19 -5.06 31.22
N PHE A 36 19.88 -6.35 31.05
CA PHE A 36 18.94 -6.79 30.03
C PHE A 36 17.53 -6.30 30.30
N ILE A 37 17.03 -6.28 31.54
CA ILE A 37 15.74 -5.63 31.84
C ILE A 37 15.75 -4.15 31.39
N GLY A 38 16.84 -3.43 31.62
CA GLY A 38 17.00 -2.05 31.14
C GLY A 38 16.95 -1.93 29.62
N ILE A 39 17.67 -2.80 28.90
CA ILE A 39 17.66 -2.86 27.42
C ILE A 39 16.26 -3.20 26.90
N TRP A 40 15.59 -4.17 27.52
CA TRP A 40 14.23 -4.57 27.20
C TRP A 40 13.28 -3.38 27.30
N LEU A 41 13.30 -2.65 28.43
CA LEU A 41 12.44 -1.47 28.64
C LEU A 41 12.67 -0.40 27.57
N ILE A 42 13.93 -0.08 27.27
CA ILE A 42 14.28 0.90 26.21
C ILE A 42 13.71 0.45 24.87
N PHE A 43 13.87 -0.84 24.54
CA PHE A 43 13.32 -1.41 23.31
C PHE A 43 11.79 -1.36 23.30
N SER A 44 11.11 -1.75 24.38
CA SER A 44 9.65 -1.69 24.52
C SER A 44 9.12 -0.29 24.34
N PHE A 45 9.71 0.71 25.00
CA PHE A 45 9.32 2.11 24.82
C PHE A 45 9.51 2.57 23.36
N LYS A 46 10.61 2.16 22.71
CA LYS A 46 10.85 2.47 21.30
C LYS A 46 9.81 1.83 20.39
N VAL A 47 9.45 0.57 20.64
CA VAL A 47 8.41 -0.15 19.90
C VAL A 47 7.05 0.53 20.08
N LEU A 48 6.63 0.81 21.31
CA LEU A 48 5.34 1.46 21.60
C LEU A 48 5.25 2.85 20.98
N LYS A 49 6.33 3.64 21.07
CA LYS A 49 6.40 4.95 20.43
C LYS A 49 6.29 4.85 18.91
N ASN A 50 6.96 3.89 18.29
CA ASN A 50 6.87 3.69 16.85
C ASN A 50 5.47 3.20 16.45
N ILE A 51 4.84 2.31 17.23
CA ILE A 51 3.44 1.89 17.00
C ILE A 51 2.51 3.10 17.05
N LYS A 52 2.65 3.97 18.05
CA LYS A 52 1.85 5.20 18.18
C LYS A 52 2.02 6.10 16.97
N GLN A 53 3.26 6.36 16.56
CA GLN A 53 3.57 7.19 15.40
C GLN A 53 2.98 6.59 14.11
N HIS A 54 3.12 5.28 13.90
CA HIS A 54 2.53 4.62 12.73
C HIS A 54 1.00 4.65 12.76
N ARG A 55 0.38 4.54 13.94
CA ARG A 55 -1.08 4.67 14.10
C ARG A 55 -1.56 6.09 13.77
N GLU A 56 -0.84 7.13 14.20
CA GLU A 56 -1.15 8.53 13.90
C GLU A 56 -1.19 8.79 12.37
N TYR A 57 -0.27 8.18 11.63
CA TYR A 57 -0.21 8.30 10.17
C TYR A 57 -0.94 7.18 9.41
N ASN A 58 -1.74 6.34 10.08
CA ASN A 58 -2.39 5.14 9.51
C ASN A 58 -1.43 4.28 8.65
N SER A 59 -0.16 4.24 9.04
CA SER A 59 0.90 3.58 8.30
C SER A 59 0.99 2.11 8.71
N PRO A 60 1.12 1.18 7.76
CA PRO A 60 1.29 -0.23 8.08
C PRO A 60 2.60 -0.47 8.86
N HIS A 61 2.62 -1.50 9.71
CA HIS A 61 3.83 -1.93 10.43
C HIS A 61 4.69 -2.83 9.54
N ASN A 62 4.96 -2.40 8.30
CA ASN A 62 5.65 -3.18 7.28
C ASN A 62 7.12 -2.75 7.09
N THR A 63 7.75 -2.22 8.14
CA THR A 63 9.16 -1.86 8.13
C THR A 63 9.98 -2.98 8.77
N ALA A 64 11.26 -3.11 8.36
CA ALA A 64 12.21 -4.05 8.95
C ALA A 64 12.26 -4.01 10.48
N PHE A 65 12.11 -2.83 11.08
CA PHE A 65 12.04 -2.65 12.54
C PHE A 65 10.91 -3.47 13.19
N PHE A 66 9.74 -3.58 12.57
CA PHE A 66 8.60 -4.32 13.13
C PHE A 66 8.59 -5.79 12.75
N THR A 67 9.33 -6.18 11.71
CA THR A 67 9.36 -7.58 11.26
C THR A 67 10.57 -8.34 11.80
N ILE A 68 11.73 -7.69 11.94
CA ILE A 68 12.98 -8.33 12.36
C ILE A 68 13.23 -8.11 13.86
N SER A 69 13.11 -6.89 14.36
CA SER A 69 13.54 -6.59 15.73
C SER A 69 12.77 -7.36 16.80
N PRO A 70 11.43 -7.53 16.71
CA PRO A 70 10.69 -8.39 17.64
C PRO A 70 11.16 -9.85 17.62
N VAL A 71 11.52 -10.39 16.44
CA VAL A 71 12.00 -11.77 16.33
C VAL A 71 13.30 -11.91 17.10
N PHE A 72 14.24 -11.00 16.83
CA PHE A 72 15.55 -11.00 17.47
C PHE A 72 15.42 -10.88 19.00
N ILE A 73 14.61 -9.93 19.47
CA ILE A 73 14.40 -9.72 20.91
C ILE A 73 13.68 -10.91 21.54
N GLY A 74 12.63 -11.45 20.91
CA GLY A 74 11.91 -12.62 21.42
C GLY A 74 12.82 -13.85 21.57
N ILE A 75 13.63 -14.14 20.57
CA ILE A 75 14.62 -15.22 20.61
C ILE A 75 15.66 -14.97 21.70
N PHE A 76 16.25 -13.78 21.73
CA PHE A 76 17.30 -13.43 22.70
C PHE A 76 16.82 -13.59 24.15
N TYR A 77 15.65 -13.06 24.51
CA TYR A 77 15.13 -13.16 25.87
C TYR A 77 14.65 -14.56 26.23
N SER A 78 14.26 -15.39 25.26
CA SER A 78 13.92 -16.80 25.53
C SER A 78 15.19 -17.59 25.86
N ILE A 79 16.22 -17.47 25.01
CA ILE A 79 17.53 -18.11 25.25
C ILE A 79 18.12 -17.67 26.59
N TRP A 80 18.10 -16.36 26.87
CA TRP A 80 18.66 -15.82 28.12
C TRP A 80 17.92 -16.31 29.37
N GLY A 81 16.67 -16.75 29.24
CA GLY A 81 15.90 -17.36 30.31
C GLY A 81 16.62 -18.55 30.97
N ASN A 82 17.45 -19.28 30.22
CA ASN A 82 18.23 -20.42 30.72
C ASN A 82 19.46 -20.00 31.55
N PHE A 83 19.92 -18.74 31.40
CA PHE A 83 21.17 -18.27 32.01
C PHE A 83 20.95 -17.25 33.13
N THR A 84 19.72 -16.75 33.28
CA THR A 84 19.37 -15.79 34.33
C THR A 84 19.03 -16.51 35.63
N VAL A 85 19.57 -16.00 36.74
CA VAL A 85 19.13 -16.40 38.09
C VAL A 85 17.85 -15.65 38.48
N LEU A 86 17.65 -14.45 37.92
CA LEU A 86 16.46 -13.63 38.20
C LEU A 86 15.30 -14.11 37.33
N LEU A 87 14.19 -14.53 37.95
CA LEU A 87 12.99 -15.04 37.28
C LEU A 87 13.26 -16.24 36.35
N GLY A 88 14.36 -16.96 36.59
CA GLY A 88 14.81 -18.10 35.78
C GLY A 88 14.29 -19.46 36.26
N GLU A 89 13.47 -19.47 37.32
CA GLU A 89 12.82 -20.68 37.83
C GLU A 89 12.02 -21.37 36.73
N ASP A 90 12.20 -22.68 36.60
CA ASP A 90 11.43 -23.49 35.65
C ASP A 90 10.03 -23.73 36.20
N LEU A 91 9.03 -23.30 35.43
CA LEU A 91 7.62 -23.40 35.78
C LEU A 91 7.02 -24.75 35.34
N LEU A 92 7.76 -25.53 34.55
CA LEU A 92 7.35 -26.84 34.04
C LEU A 92 8.27 -27.94 34.54
N GLU A 93 8.60 -27.86 35.84
CA GLU A 93 9.45 -28.82 36.52
C GLU A 93 8.98 -30.28 36.26
N GLY A 94 9.90 -31.14 35.82
CA GLY A 94 9.62 -32.54 35.49
C GLY A 94 9.19 -32.80 34.04
N SER A 95 9.23 -31.80 33.15
CA SER A 95 9.05 -31.98 31.71
C SER A 95 10.33 -31.70 30.94
N ASP A 96 10.46 -32.21 29.71
CA ASP A 96 11.59 -31.90 28.82
C ASP A 96 11.50 -30.45 28.26
N LEU A 97 10.55 -29.64 28.72
CA LEU A 97 10.29 -28.28 28.25
C LEU A 97 10.62 -27.26 29.33
N PHE A 98 11.47 -26.29 28.99
CA PHE A 98 11.80 -25.19 29.89
C PHE A 98 10.89 -23.98 29.65
N LEU A 99 10.29 -23.47 30.73
CA LEU A 99 9.53 -22.21 30.70
C LEU A 99 9.72 -21.45 32.00
N SER A 100 10.33 -20.26 31.93
CA SER A 100 10.51 -19.40 33.10
C SER A 100 9.68 -18.12 33.05
N TRP A 101 9.48 -17.49 34.22
CA TRP A 101 8.85 -16.17 34.32
C TRP A 101 9.56 -15.12 33.46
N TRP A 102 10.90 -15.20 33.37
CA TRP A 102 11.71 -14.37 32.50
C TRP A 102 11.28 -14.51 31.04
N SER A 103 11.19 -15.74 30.54
CA SER A 103 10.79 -16.04 29.17
C SER A 103 9.36 -15.57 28.89
N ILE A 104 8.44 -15.74 29.85
CA ILE A 104 7.04 -15.29 29.74
C ILE A 104 6.94 -13.77 29.63
N ILE A 105 7.62 -13.03 30.51
CA ILE A 105 7.50 -11.56 30.59
C ILE A 105 8.26 -10.91 29.44
N PHE A 106 9.49 -11.36 29.18
CA PHE A 106 10.40 -10.65 28.30
C PHE A 106 10.44 -11.21 26.88
N GLY A 107 10.29 -12.53 26.70
CA GLY A 107 10.35 -13.20 25.39
C GLY A 107 9.00 -13.31 24.70
N THR A 108 7.99 -13.85 25.38
CA THR A 108 6.70 -14.23 24.78
C THR A 108 5.96 -13.08 24.08
N PRO A 109 5.89 -11.84 24.61
CA PRO A 109 5.21 -10.75 23.90
C PRO A 109 5.80 -10.47 22.53
N TYR A 110 7.13 -10.61 22.40
CA TYR A 110 7.84 -10.38 21.16
C TYR A 110 7.79 -11.59 20.22
N ILE A 111 7.75 -12.82 20.73
CA ILE A 111 7.47 -14.00 19.92
C ILE A 111 6.07 -13.92 19.30
N LEU A 112 5.06 -13.57 20.10
CA LEU A 112 3.69 -13.41 19.61
C LEU A 112 3.60 -12.29 18.57
N TYR A 113 4.21 -11.14 18.86
CA TYR A 113 4.26 -10.03 17.90
C TYR A 113 4.97 -10.44 16.60
N SER A 114 6.04 -11.23 16.70
CA SER A 114 6.80 -11.75 15.57
C SER A 114 5.96 -12.67 14.70
N ALA A 115 5.26 -13.63 15.29
CA ALA A 115 4.35 -14.53 14.58
C ALA A 115 3.26 -13.72 13.83
N ILE A 116 2.67 -12.71 14.49
CA ILE A 116 1.68 -11.82 13.85
C ILE A 116 2.31 -11.02 12.71
N SER A 117 3.52 -10.49 12.90
CA SER A 117 4.24 -9.70 11.89
C SER A 117 4.56 -10.55 10.66
N LEU A 118 5.05 -11.78 10.88
CA LEU A 118 5.38 -12.75 9.85
C LEU A 118 4.12 -13.20 9.09
N TYR A 119 3.04 -13.51 9.79
CA TYR A 119 1.74 -13.79 9.18
C TYR A 119 1.27 -12.64 8.27
N ARG A 120 1.45 -11.39 8.72
CA ARG A 120 1.12 -10.20 7.93
C ARG A 120 2.00 -10.04 6.70
N CYS A 121 3.25 -10.50 6.70
CA CYS A 121 4.09 -10.53 5.49
C CYS A 121 3.47 -11.36 4.36
N PHE A 122 2.82 -12.48 4.69
CA PHE A 122 2.17 -13.35 3.71
C PHE A 122 0.78 -12.84 3.29
N LYS A 123 -0.03 -12.39 4.25
CA LYS A 123 -1.44 -12.05 3.99
C LYS A 123 -1.69 -10.58 3.68
N LYS A 124 -1.06 -9.65 4.40
CA LYS A 124 -1.44 -8.22 4.43
C LYS A 124 -0.46 -7.32 3.69
N TYR A 125 0.83 -7.56 3.81
CA TYR A 125 1.86 -6.68 3.26
C TYR A 125 2.19 -7.07 1.83
N ASN A 126 2.29 -6.06 0.95
CA ASN A 126 2.84 -6.26 -0.39
C ASN A 126 4.36 -6.10 -0.40
N VAL A 127 4.86 -5.14 0.38
CA VAL A 127 6.28 -4.82 0.47
C VAL A 127 6.69 -4.59 1.92
N ILE A 128 7.95 -4.92 2.23
CA ILE A 128 8.63 -4.57 3.46
C ILE A 128 9.68 -3.49 3.16
N TYR A 129 9.69 -2.44 3.96
CA TYR A 129 10.61 -1.31 3.80
C TYR A 129 11.86 -1.43 4.68
N PHE A 130 13.01 -1.23 4.04
CA PHE A 130 14.33 -1.10 4.63
C PHE A 130 14.84 0.32 4.38
N GLY A 131 14.48 1.25 5.25
CA GLY A 131 14.71 2.67 5.02
C GLY A 131 14.00 3.12 3.74
N THR A 132 14.77 3.46 2.71
CA THR A 132 14.26 3.91 1.41
C THR A 132 14.05 2.76 0.40
N LYS A 133 14.56 1.56 0.68
CA LYS A 133 14.44 0.40 -0.22
C LYS A 133 13.22 -0.44 0.18
N SER A 134 12.60 -1.09 -0.80
CA SER A 134 11.46 -2.00 -0.57
C SER A 134 11.75 -3.38 -1.15
N ILE A 135 11.35 -4.42 -0.43
CA ILE A 135 11.44 -5.82 -0.84
C ILE A 135 10.02 -6.41 -0.87
N ASP A 136 9.72 -7.32 -1.78
CA ASP A 136 8.44 -8.06 -1.78
C ASP A 136 8.26 -8.78 -0.44
N ALA A 137 7.14 -8.51 0.22
CA ALA A 137 6.89 -9.00 1.57
C ALA A 137 6.82 -10.52 1.65
N ARG A 138 6.39 -11.21 0.59
CA ARG A 138 6.31 -12.68 0.59
C ARG A 138 7.69 -13.31 0.48
N LYS A 139 8.53 -12.81 -0.43
CA LYS A 139 9.94 -13.24 -0.54
C LYS A 139 10.69 -12.98 0.76
N PHE A 140 10.52 -11.79 1.32
CA PHE A 140 11.10 -11.45 2.62
C PHE A 140 10.58 -12.36 3.74
N GLY A 141 9.27 -12.63 3.77
CA GLY A 141 8.63 -13.54 4.73
C GLY A 141 9.24 -14.93 4.69
N TYR A 142 9.43 -15.53 3.51
CA TYR A 142 10.10 -16.83 3.38
C TYR A 142 11.55 -16.78 3.86
N MET A 143 12.34 -15.79 3.43
CA MET A 143 13.73 -15.63 3.85
C MET A 143 13.85 -15.52 5.39
N LEU A 144 13.01 -14.70 6.01
CA LEU A 144 12.98 -14.53 7.45
C LEU A 144 12.53 -15.82 8.16
N SER A 145 11.49 -16.49 7.64
CA SER A 145 10.99 -17.74 8.24
C SER A 145 12.05 -18.84 8.19
N ILE A 146 12.70 -19.04 7.05
CA ILE A 146 13.78 -20.02 6.89
C ILE A 146 14.95 -19.68 7.83
N SER A 147 15.32 -18.40 7.93
CA SER A 147 16.37 -17.95 8.86
C SER A 147 16.01 -18.24 10.32
N ILE A 148 14.74 -18.06 10.73
CA ILE A 148 14.27 -18.38 12.08
C ILE A 148 14.37 -19.89 12.32
N LEU A 149 13.86 -20.72 11.40
CA LEU A 149 13.89 -22.18 11.53
C LEU A 149 15.32 -22.71 11.62
N LEU A 150 16.19 -22.26 10.72
CA LEU A 150 17.59 -22.65 10.70
C LEU A 150 18.29 -22.23 11.99
N PHE A 151 18.03 -21.03 12.50
CA PHE A 151 18.59 -20.57 13.77
C PHE A 151 18.15 -21.44 14.95
N ILE A 152 16.85 -21.74 15.08
CA ILE A 152 16.32 -22.57 16.17
C ILE A 152 16.91 -23.98 16.12
N ILE A 153 16.97 -24.59 14.93
CA ILE A 153 17.55 -25.93 14.74
C ILE A 153 19.02 -25.94 15.11
N ILE A 154 19.81 -24.98 14.61
CA ILE A 154 21.24 -24.89 14.94
C ILE A 154 21.45 -24.66 16.44
N TYR A 155 20.64 -23.79 17.05
CA TYR A 155 20.69 -23.53 18.49
C TYR A 155 20.46 -24.82 19.27
N TRP A 156 19.37 -25.55 19.01
CA TRP A 156 19.13 -26.80 19.70
C TRP A 156 20.23 -27.82 19.44
N ILE A 157 20.67 -28.04 18.20
CA ILE A 157 21.78 -28.99 17.94
C ILE A 157 23.05 -28.62 18.71
N SER A 158 23.37 -27.33 18.78
CA SER A 158 24.61 -26.85 19.40
C SER A 158 24.56 -26.86 20.93
N PHE A 159 23.38 -26.67 21.51
CA PHE A 159 23.18 -26.56 22.96
C PHE A 159 22.46 -27.77 23.58
N TYR A 160 22.07 -28.77 22.78
CA TYR A 160 21.40 -29.99 23.26
C TYR A 160 22.21 -30.72 24.32
N SER A 161 23.54 -30.72 24.21
CA SER A 161 24.43 -31.34 25.21
C SER A 161 24.67 -30.48 26.45
N LEU A 162 24.28 -29.20 26.42
CA LEU A 162 24.46 -28.24 27.51
C LEU A 162 23.17 -27.96 28.28
N ILE A 163 22.03 -28.10 27.62
CA ILE A 163 20.70 -27.80 28.14
C ILE A 163 19.84 -29.05 27.88
N GLU A 164 19.53 -29.80 28.93
CA GLU A 164 18.73 -31.05 28.86
C GLU A 164 17.25 -30.80 28.51
N PHE A 165 16.85 -29.54 28.30
CA PHE A 165 15.48 -29.12 28.09
C PHE A 165 15.32 -28.28 26.81
N TYR A 166 14.17 -28.39 26.16
CA TYR A 166 13.79 -27.55 25.04
C TYR A 166 13.03 -26.31 25.51
N ASP A 167 13.52 -25.11 25.18
CA ASP A 167 12.80 -23.86 25.48
C ASP A 167 11.43 -23.82 24.79
N LEU A 168 10.36 -23.75 25.60
CA LEU A 168 8.97 -23.80 25.10
C LEU A 168 8.64 -22.59 24.21
N ASN A 169 9.19 -21.42 24.50
CA ASN A 169 8.96 -20.22 23.71
C ASN A 169 9.56 -20.38 22.30
N LEU A 170 10.78 -20.92 22.20
CA LEU A 170 11.39 -21.25 20.91
C LEU A 170 10.63 -22.35 20.19
N PHE A 171 10.11 -23.35 20.91
CA PHE A 171 9.26 -24.39 20.34
C PHE A 171 7.95 -23.83 19.76
N ILE A 172 7.29 -22.91 20.48
CA ILE A 172 6.10 -22.18 19.98
C ILE A 172 6.47 -21.35 18.74
N LEU A 173 7.62 -20.67 18.74
CA LEU A 173 8.09 -19.91 17.58
C LEU A 173 8.36 -20.83 16.37
N LEU A 174 8.93 -22.01 16.58
CA LEU A 174 9.15 -23.02 15.55
C LEU A 174 7.82 -23.47 14.92
N ILE A 175 6.89 -23.96 15.75
CA ILE A 175 5.59 -24.45 15.28
C ILE A 175 4.82 -23.35 14.56
N SER A 176 4.73 -22.15 15.15
CA SER A 176 4.03 -21.02 14.54
C SER A 176 4.66 -20.61 13.21
N THR A 177 5.99 -20.62 13.10
CA THR A 177 6.69 -20.32 11.85
C THR A 177 6.39 -21.36 10.77
N ILE A 178 6.43 -22.67 11.11
CA ILE A 178 6.07 -23.75 10.18
C ILE A 178 4.61 -23.59 9.70
N LEU A 179 3.67 -23.39 10.63
CA LEU A 179 2.26 -23.19 10.30
C LEU A 179 2.03 -21.96 9.41
N ILE A 180 2.76 -20.87 9.65
CA ILE A 180 2.71 -19.66 8.82
C ILE A 180 3.29 -19.92 7.41
N ILE A 181 4.37 -20.68 7.28
CA ILE A 181 4.89 -21.04 5.94
C ILE A 181 3.88 -21.93 5.21
N LEU A 182 3.32 -22.94 5.86
CA LEU A 182 2.43 -23.90 5.22
C LEU A 182 1.09 -23.25 4.84
N ILE A 183 0.38 -22.67 5.82
CA ILE A 183 -1.00 -22.23 5.63
C ILE A 183 -1.09 -20.96 4.77
N PRO A 184 -0.69 -19.76 5.26
CA PRO A 184 -0.74 -18.55 4.44
C PRO A 184 0.39 -18.45 3.42
N GLY A 185 1.52 -19.12 3.64
CA GLY A 185 2.64 -19.13 2.71
C GLY A 185 2.36 -19.96 1.46
N LEU A 186 2.05 -21.26 1.56
CA LEU A 186 1.84 -22.10 0.37
C LEU A 186 0.40 -22.02 -0.17
N PHE A 187 -0.60 -22.16 0.71
CA PHE A 187 -2.01 -22.28 0.30
C PHE A 187 -2.77 -20.94 0.38
N GLY A 188 -2.15 -19.89 0.91
CA GLY A 188 -2.81 -18.61 1.13
C GLY A 188 -2.99 -17.79 -0.14
N THR A 189 -4.24 -17.59 -0.56
CA THR A 189 -4.59 -16.46 -1.44
C THR A 189 -4.38 -15.14 -0.68
N ARG A 190 -3.69 -14.17 -1.32
CA ARG A 190 -3.53 -12.81 -0.76
C ARG A 190 -4.92 -12.21 -0.57
N SER A 191 -5.15 -11.57 0.58
CA SER A 191 -6.23 -10.59 0.64
C SER A 191 -5.86 -9.52 -0.38
N ARG A 192 -6.59 -9.48 -1.51
CA ARG A 192 -6.40 -8.45 -2.52
C ARG A 192 -6.67 -7.13 -1.81
N LEU A 193 -5.61 -6.39 -1.48
CA LEU A 193 -5.77 -4.97 -1.19
C LEU A 193 -6.62 -4.42 -2.35
N PRO A 194 -7.74 -3.74 -2.06
CA PRO A 194 -8.51 -3.13 -3.13
C PRO A 194 -7.50 -2.34 -3.95
N GLN A 195 -7.34 -2.71 -5.22
CA GLN A 195 -6.50 -1.94 -6.10
C GLN A 195 -6.91 -0.49 -5.89
N LEU A 196 -5.94 0.42 -5.75
CA LEU A 196 -6.19 1.86 -5.87
C LEU A 196 -6.63 2.15 -7.32
N THR A 197 -7.75 1.58 -7.67
CA THR A 197 -8.51 1.87 -8.86
C THR A 197 -9.05 3.26 -8.66
N ARG A 198 -9.14 3.97 -9.77
CA ARG A 198 -9.76 5.29 -9.83
C ARG A 198 -11.11 5.29 -9.11
N ASN A 199 -11.88 4.21 -9.23
CA ASN A 199 -13.18 4.02 -8.59
C ASN A 199 -13.07 3.98 -7.06
N TYR A 200 -12.16 3.19 -6.49
CA TYR A 200 -11.96 3.11 -5.04
C TYR A 200 -11.52 4.46 -4.44
N ILE A 201 -10.62 5.19 -5.11
CA ILE A 201 -10.19 6.53 -4.69
C ILE A 201 -11.36 7.50 -4.75
N THR A 202 -12.14 7.48 -5.83
CA THR A 202 -13.30 8.36 -6.03
C THR A 202 -14.38 8.08 -4.98
N GLU A 203 -14.67 6.81 -4.70
CA GLU A 203 -15.67 6.38 -3.71
C GLU A 203 -15.25 6.78 -2.29
N ARG A 204 -13.98 6.57 -1.93
CA ARG A 204 -13.43 7.01 -0.64
C ARG A 204 -13.46 8.53 -0.51
N THR A 205 -13.13 9.26 -1.57
CA THR A 205 -13.14 10.73 -1.59
C THR A 205 -14.57 11.26 -1.47
N ASN A 206 -15.52 10.65 -2.17
CA ASN A 206 -16.95 11.01 -2.07
C ASN A 206 -17.48 10.75 -0.65
N ARG A 207 -17.11 9.63 -0.03
CA ARG A 207 -17.50 9.30 1.33
C ARG A 207 -16.90 10.26 2.36
N LEU A 208 -15.64 10.67 2.16
CA LEU A 208 -15.03 11.72 2.97
C LEU A 208 -15.74 13.05 2.76
N ASN A 209 -15.96 13.47 1.52
CA ASN A 209 -16.68 14.71 1.22
C ASN A 209 -18.08 14.72 1.85
N GLN A 210 -18.79 13.60 1.90
CA GLN A 210 -20.08 13.50 2.60
C GLN A 210 -19.97 13.66 4.13
N LEU A 211 -18.83 13.30 4.72
CA LEU A 211 -18.57 13.43 6.15
C LEU A 211 -18.02 14.81 6.54
N THR A 212 -17.20 15.43 5.67
CA THR A 212 -16.59 16.75 5.92
C THR A 212 -17.40 17.92 5.37
N SER A 213 -18.40 17.68 4.51
CA SER A 213 -19.32 18.74 4.12
C SER A 213 -20.16 19.09 5.34
N PRO A 214 -20.09 20.33 5.86
CA PRO A 214 -21.04 20.77 6.87
C PRO A 214 -22.42 20.60 6.25
N ARG A 215 -23.27 19.83 6.92
CA ARG A 215 -24.69 19.69 6.60
C ARG A 215 -25.27 21.10 6.61
N SER A 216 -25.35 21.74 5.44
CA SER A 216 -26.02 23.02 5.32
C SER A 216 -27.47 22.77 5.71
N ASN A 217 -27.89 23.40 6.80
CA ASN A 217 -29.27 23.45 7.24
C ASN A 217 -30.10 24.15 6.17
N THR A 218 -30.47 23.42 5.12
CA THR A 218 -31.38 23.94 4.10
C THR A 218 -32.32 22.82 3.68
N THR A 219 -33.48 22.83 4.34
CA THR A 219 -34.76 22.21 3.98
C THR A 219 -34.86 20.68 3.85
N PRO A 220 -35.84 20.04 4.51
CA PRO A 220 -36.13 18.63 4.32
C PRO A 220 -36.87 18.42 3.00
N GLN A 221 -36.13 18.23 1.89
CA GLN A 221 -36.74 17.60 0.73
C GLN A 221 -36.98 16.12 1.04
N ARG A 222 -38.26 15.77 1.20
CA ARG A 222 -38.76 14.39 1.21
C ARG A 222 -38.19 13.64 0.01
N TYR A 223 -37.12 12.87 0.24
CA TYR A 223 -36.71 11.84 -0.70
C TYR A 223 -37.73 10.71 -0.61
N ARG A 224 -38.75 10.77 -1.47
CA ARG A 224 -39.73 9.71 -1.67
C ARG A 224 -38.98 8.52 -2.28
N LYS A 225 -38.47 7.64 -1.41
CA LYS A 225 -37.86 6.37 -1.80
C LYS A 225 -38.98 5.52 -2.40
N SER A 226 -39.08 5.49 -3.73
CA SER A 226 -39.91 4.54 -4.47
C SER A 226 -39.33 3.14 -4.24
N VAL A 227 -39.72 2.51 -3.13
CA VAL A 227 -39.50 1.09 -2.89
C VAL A 227 -40.44 0.34 -3.84
N ARG A 228 -39.88 -0.17 -4.94
CA ARG A 228 -40.55 -1.14 -5.79
C ARG A 228 -40.51 -2.47 -5.05
N THR A 229 -41.55 -2.75 -4.27
CA THR A 229 -41.76 -4.04 -3.63
C THR A 229 -42.01 -5.07 -4.73
N THR A 230 -41.00 -5.89 -5.04
CA THR A 230 -41.20 -7.13 -5.79
C THR A 230 -41.81 -8.15 -4.83
N THR A 231 -43.13 -8.27 -4.85
CA THR A 231 -43.85 -9.40 -4.26
C THR A 231 -43.54 -10.65 -5.09
N ASN A 232 -42.61 -11.46 -4.61
CA ASN A 232 -42.44 -12.84 -5.05
C ASN A 232 -43.55 -13.68 -4.39
N SER A 233 -44.65 -13.87 -5.11
CA SER A 233 -45.65 -14.88 -4.79
C SER A 233 -45.17 -16.24 -5.31
N SER A 234 -44.74 -17.10 -4.39
CA SER A 234 -44.58 -18.54 -4.63
C SER A 234 -45.97 -19.17 -4.82
N PRO A 235 -46.19 -20.00 -5.87
CA PRO A 235 -47.34 -20.88 -5.92
C PRO A 235 -46.94 -22.27 -5.43
N THR A 236 -47.53 -22.70 -4.31
CA THR A 236 -47.62 -24.11 -3.90
C THR A 236 -49.02 -24.61 -4.33
N PRO A 237 -49.16 -25.89 -4.74
CA PRO A 237 -50.28 -26.31 -5.56
C PRO A 237 -51.48 -26.74 -4.71
N SER A 238 -52.68 -26.31 -5.10
CA SER A 238 -53.93 -26.93 -4.64
C SER A 238 -54.78 -27.38 -5.83
N THR A 239 -54.91 -28.69 -5.89
CA THR A 239 -55.96 -29.52 -6.47
C THR A 239 -57.33 -28.87 -6.71
N ARG A 240 -57.92 -29.29 -7.85
CA ARG A 240 -59.32 -29.71 -8.06
C ARG A 240 -60.25 -28.78 -8.88
N SER A 241 -60.59 -29.30 -10.06
CA SER A 241 -61.78 -29.17 -10.93
C SER A 241 -62.71 -27.95 -10.80
N VAL A 242 -63.09 -27.37 -11.94
CA VAL A 242 -64.36 -27.63 -12.65
C VAL A 242 -64.42 -26.77 -13.93
N THR A 243 -64.84 -27.43 -15.00
CA THR A 243 -65.28 -27.01 -16.35
C THR A 243 -65.74 -25.55 -16.57
N ASN A 244 -65.37 -24.98 -17.72
CA ASN A 244 -66.37 -24.61 -18.74
C ASN A 244 -65.82 -24.41 -20.16
N ARG A 245 -66.65 -24.87 -21.11
CA ARG A 245 -66.50 -24.99 -22.57
C ARG A 245 -66.74 -23.67 -23.31
N SER A 246 -65.97 -23.46 -24.39
CA SER A 246 -66.44 -23.05 -25.73
C SER A 246 -65.23 -23.03 -26.69
N ARG A 247 -65.08 -24.01 -27.59
CA ARG A 247 -65.40 -23.98 -29.05
C ARG A 247 -64.75 -22.79 -29.79
N SER A 248 -64.08 -22.87 -30.94
CA SER A 248 -63.50 -23.91 -31.81
C SER A 248 -63.22 -23.19 -33.14
N VAL A 249 -62.00 -23.15 -33.69
CA VAL A 249 -61.74 -23.22 -35.14
C VAL A 249 -60.32 -23.75 -35.36
N SER A 250 -60.24 -24.80 -36.16
CA SER A 250 -59.10 -25.58 -36.61
C SER A 250 -58.58 -25.10 -37.97
N HIS A 251 -57.27 -25.16 -38.22
CA HIS A 251 -56.71 -25.81 -39.43
C HIS A 251 -55.18 -26.04 -39.34
N SER A 252 -54.79 -27.24 -39.77
CA SER A 252 -53.47 -27.86 -39.95
C SER A 252 -52.56 -27.11 -40.94
N SER A 253 -51.22 -27.19 -40.94
CA SER A 253 -50.36 -28.37 -41.22
C SER A 253 -48.88 -28.09 -40.81
N ARG A 254 -48.17 -29.03 -40.16
CA ARG A 254 -47.07 -29.90 -40.69
C ARG A 254 -46.08 -29.16 -41.63
N SER A 255 -44.75 -29.12 -41.50
CA SER A 255 -43.75 -30.10 -41.02
C SER A 255 -42.38 -29.41 -40.84
N THR A 256 -41.57 -29.88 -39.90
CA THR A 256 -40.09 -29.71 -39.77
C THR A 256 -39.32 -30.43 -40.92
N PRO A 257 -37.96 -30.47 -41.01
CA PRO A 257 -36.86 -29.66 -40.44
C PRO A 257 -35.71 -29.32 -41.46
N THR A 258 -34.63 -28.70 -40.93
CA THR A 258 -33.19 -28.83 -41.32
C THR A 258 -32.59 -28.10 -42.53
N SER A 259 -31.64 -27.22 -42.20
CA SER A 259 -30.23 -27.18 -42.62
C SER A 259 -29.83 -27.32 -44.11
N GLN A 260 -28.93 -26.39 -44.47
CA GLN A 260 -27.81 -26.48 -45.41
C GLN A 260 -28.00 -26.04 -46.89
N ARG A 261 -27.19 -25.01 -47.21
CA ARG A 261 -26.15 -25.00 -48.27
C ARG A 261 -26.50 -24.43 -49.66
N ARG A 262 -25.95 -23.22 -49.85
CA ARG A 262 -25.22 -22.66 -51.01
C ARG A 262 -25.91 -22.41 -52.37
N SER A 263 -25.42 -21.29 -52.94
CA SER A 263 -25.10 -21.02 -54.36
C SER A 263 -26.30 -20.84 -55.29
N THR A 264 -26.31 -20.00 -56.32
CA THR A 264 -25.31 -19.17 -57.02
C THR A 264 -26.13 -18.30 -57.97
N THR A 265 -25.71 -17.10 -58.35
CA THR A 265 -25.10 -16.78 -59.67
C THR A 265 -25.26 -15.27 -59.88
N SER A 266 -24.59 -14.58 -60.80
CA SER A 266 -23.25 -14.60 -61.37
C SER A 266 -23.19 -13.30 -62.19
N ARG A 267 -22.07 -12.55 -62.20
CA ARG A 267 -21.67 -11.79 -63.39
C ARG A 267 -20.20 -11.37 -63.34
N SER A 268 -19.59 -11.49 -64.50
CA SER A 268 -18.17 -11.71 -64.73
C SER A 268 -17.37 -10.45 -65.08
N LYS A 269 -16.10 -10.49 -64.65
CA LYS A 269 -14.84 -10.07 -65.31
C LYS A 269 -14.76 -8.67 -65.93
N THR A 270 -13.75 -7.89 -65.51
CA THR A 270 -12.56 -7.63 -66.35
C THR A 270 -11.40 -7.13 -65.49
N THR A 271 -10.24 -7.74 -65.70
CA THR A 271 -8.96 -7.47 -65.06
C THR A 271 -8.22 -6.39 -65.84
N THR A 272 -7.69 -5.36 -65.18
CA THR A 272 -6.55 -4.61 -65.74
C THR A 272 -5.66 -4.12 -64.61
N ARG A 273 -4.37 -4.46 -64.74
CA ARG A 273 -3.28 -4.12 -63.83
C ARG A 273 -2.60 -2.89 -64.41
N THR A 274 -2.66 -1.76 -63.71
CA THR A 274 -1.80 -0.60 -63.99
C THR A 274 -1.29 0.05 -62.71
N THR A 275 0.00 0.34 -62.78
CA THR A 275 0.98 0.89 -61.85
C THR A 275 0.64 2.22 -61.19
N SER A 276 1.07 2.34 -59.92
CA SER A 276 1.59 3.55 -59.24
C SER A 276 0.85 4.88 -59.39
N ARG A 277 0.19 5.32 -58.31
CA ARG A 277 0.33 6.70 -57.79
C ARG A 277 -0.23 6.82 -56.37
N SER A 278 0.64 7.25 -55.47
CA SER A 278 0.36 7.62 -54.08
C SER A 278 -0.65 8.78 -54.00
N PRO A 279 -1.74 8.67 -53.21
CA PRO A 279 -2.47 9.82 -52.72
C PRO A 279 -1.91 10.22 -51.35
N THR A 280 -1.17 11.32 -51.37
CA THR A 280 -0.62 12.06 -50.25
C THR A 280 -1.72 12.35 -49.21
N GLY A 281 -1.66 11.65 -48.08
CA GLY A 281 -2.52 11.92 -46.93
C GLY A 281 -2.25 13.32 -46.37
N THR A 282 -3.27 14.17 -46.44
CA THR A 282 -3.30 15.52 -45.87
C THR A 282 -3.13 15.46 -44.35
N LYS A 283 -1.90 15.60 -43.86
CA LYS A 283 -1.63 15.83 -42.44
C LYS A 283 -2.16 17.21 -42.05
N VAL A 284 -3.18 17.24 -41.19
CA VAL A 284 -3.61 18.44 -40.48
C VAL A 284 -2.46 18.88 -39.58
N SER A 285 -1.60 19.75 -40.11
CA SER A 285 -0.56 20.44 -39.35
C SER A 285 -1.23 21.51 -38.50
N SER A 286 -1.42 21.23 -37.21
CA SER A 286 -1.73 22.30 -36.26
C SER A 286 -0.53 23.24 -36.22
N LYS A 287 -0.65 24.43 -36.82
CA LYS A 287 0.34 25.52 -36.73
C LYS A 287 0.52 25.90 -35.25
N GLN A 288 1.42 25.21 -34.55
CA GLN A 288 1.96 25.68 -33.27
C GLN A 288 2.90 26.85 -33.58
N SER A 289 2.32 28.05 -33.61
CA SER A 289 3.06 29.30 -33.74
C SER A 289 4.12 29.39 -32.64
N THR A 290 5.40 29.30 -33.03
CA THR A 290 6.54 29.55 -32.15
C THR A 290 6.70 31.06 -31.97
N ARG A 291 5.76 31.70 -31.28
CA ARG A 291 5.94 33.09 -30.83
C ARG A 291 7.14 33.14 -29.88
N LYS A 292 8.13 33.97 -30.22
CA LYS A 292 9.29 34.28 -29.37
C LYS A 292 8.77 34.84 -28.04
N ILE A 293 9.21 34.29 -26.91
CA ILE A 293 8.81 34.76 -25.58
C ILE A 293 9.45 36.12 -25.34
N THR A 294 8.65 37.19 -25.23
CA THR A 294 9.13 38.55 -24.95
C THR A 294 9.07 38.91 -23.47
N ASN A 295 8.17 38.31 -22.69
CA ASN A 295 8.00 38.57 -21.26
C ASN A 295 8.07 37.28 -20.44
N PHE A 296 9.23 37.03 -19.82
CA PHE A 296 9.49 35.85 -19.00
C PHE A 296 8.72 35.84 -17.66
N ASN A 297 8.40 37.02 -17.11
CA ASN A 297 7.73 37.14 -15.81
C ASN A 297 6.31 36.56 -15.78
N LEU A 298 5.65 36.46 -16.95
CA LEU A 298 4.35 35.81 -17.09
C LEU A 298 4.41 34.30 -16.83
N TYR A 299 5.59 33.69 -16.95
CA TYR A 299 5.81 32.26 -16.83
C TYR A 299 6.53 31.87 -15.53
N LYS A 300 6.83 32.85 -14.67
CA LYS A 300 7.48 32.66 -13.38
C LYS A 300 6.50 32.06 -12.35
N PRO A 301 6.80 30.92 -11.71
CA PRO A 301 6.03 30.39 -10.58
C PRO A 301 5.90 31.42 -9.46
N LYS A 302 4.72 31.50 -8.84
CA LYS A 302 4.50 32.36 -7.66
C LYS A 302 5.03 31.62 -6.41
N ALA A 303 6.34 31.69 -6.19
CA ALA A 303 7.02 31.17 -5.01
C ALA A 303 7.81 32.29 -4.32
N GLY A 304 7.92 32.22 -2.98
CA GLY A 304 8.66 33.23 -2.20
C GLY A 304 10.16 33.26 -2.54
N ARG A 305 10.78 32.09 -2.68
CA ARG A 305 12.12 31.92 -3.27
C ARG A 305 12.01 30.89 -4.39
N LEU A 306 12.30 31.27 -5.62
CA LEU A 306 12.36 30.30 -6.71
C LEU A 306 13.47 29.27 -6.43
N SER A 307 13.37 28.11 -7.03
CA SER A 307 14.38 27.05 -7.06
C SER A 307 14.16 26.23 -8.32
N THR A 308 15.10 25.36 -8.67
CA THR A 308 14.90 24.42 -9.79
C THR A 308 13.70 23.49 -9.58
N GLU A 309 13.36 23.20 -8.31
CA GLU A 309 12.20 22.40 -7.91
C GLU A 309 10.88 23.05 -8.33
N ASP A 310 10.79 24.38 -8.32
CA ASP A 310 9.56 25.09 -8.66
C ASP A 310 9.20 25.03 -10.15
N PHE A 311 10.15 24.62 -10.99
CA PHE A 311 9.97 24.45 -12.42
C PHE A 311 9.65 23.02 -12.84
N LYS A 312 9.62 22.07 -11.89
CA LYS A 312 9.25 20.68 -12.15
C LYS A 312 7.73 20.53 -12.28
N CYS A 313 7.31 19.59 -13.12
CA CYS A 313 5.89 19.25 -13.24
C CYS A 313 5.31 18.85 -11.88
N ILE A 314 4.17 19.43 -11.49
CA ILE A 314 3.50 19.17 -10.21
C ILE A 314 2.91 17.76 -10.07
N PHE A 315 2.86 16.96 -11.14
CA PHE A 315 2.33 15.60 -11.11
C PHE A 315 3.43 14.54 -11.21
N CYS A 316 4.31 14.63 -12.22
CA CYS A 316 5.39 13.66 -12.37
C CYS A 316 6.68 14.02 -11.63
N PHE A 317 6.76 15.21 -11.01
CA PHE A 317 7.92 15.72 -10.25
C PHE A 317 9.25 15.71 -11.03
N LYS A 318 9.16 15.77 -12.37
CA LYS A 318 10.32 15.85 -13.26
C LYS A 318 10.41 17.23 -13.90
N LEU A 319 11.64 17.70 -14.11
CA LEU A 319 11.91 18.90 -14.87
C LEU A 319 11.68 18.62 -16.37
N PRO A 320 10.89 19.42 -17.10
CA PRO A 320 10.65 19.18 -18.51
C PRO A 320 11.94 19.18 -19.33
N LYS A 321 12.14 18.13 -20.14
CA LYS A 321 13.38 17.91 -20.90
C LYS A 321 13.13 17.37 -22.30
N ILE A 322 14.05 17.68 -23.20
CA ILE A 322 14.06 17.22 -24.59
C ILE A 322 15.19 16.20 -24.71
N PRO A 323 14.99 15.02 -25.35
CA PRO A 323 13.86 14.68 -26.23
C PRO A 323 12.62 14.07 -25.57
N GLU A 324 12.67 13.66 -24.31
CA GLU A 324 11.63 12.80 -23.71
C GLU A 324 10.23 13.43 -23.66
N ASP A 325 10.13 14.75 -23.45
CA ASP A 325 8.84 15.45 -23.39
C ASP A 325 8.45 16.14 -24.71
N ARG A 326 9.13 15.84 -25.81
CA ARG A 326 8.85 16.46 -27.10
C ARG A 326 7.39 16.21 -27.51
N GLY A 327 6.63 17.29 -27.72
CA GLY A 327 5.23 17.23 -28.14
C GLY A 327 4.20 17.16 -27.01
N ARG A 328 4.60 16.92 -25.75
CA ARG A 328 3.66 16.88 -24.60
C ARG A 328 3.09 18.26 -24.27
N GLY A 329 3.93 19.30 -24.35
CA GLY A 329 3.57 20.67 -24.00
C GLY A 329 3.43 20.88 -22.48
N ILE A 330 3.51 22.14 -22.05
CA ILE A 330 3.48 22.54 -20.64
C ILE A 330 2.31 23.51 -20.42
N ILE A 331 1.51 23.27 -19.40
CA ILE A 331 0.45 24.17 -18.93
C ILE A 331 0.88 24.73 -17.58
N LEU A 332 0.67 26.03 -17.36
CA LEU A 332 0.89 26.67 -16.07
C LEU A 332 -0.44 26.89 -15.36
N CYS A 333 -0.49 26.67 -14.05
CA CYS A 333 -1.67 27.02 -13.28
C CYS A 333 -1.99 28.54 -13.45
N PRO A 334 -3.24 28.94 -13.76
CA PRO A 334 -3.59 30.35 -13.91
C PRO A 334 -3.40 31.15 -12.61
N ASN A 335 -3.50 30.50 -11.44
CA ASN A 335 -3.32 31.17 -10.16
C ASN A 335 -1.86 31.18 -9.68
N CYS A 336 -1.26 30.01 -9.45
CA CYS A 336 0.08 29.90 -8.86
C CYS A 336 1.23 29.78 -9.88
N ARG A 337 0.93 29.63 -11.18
CA ARG A 337 1.89 29.49 -12.29
C ARG A 337 2.85 28.30 -12.18
N TYR A 338 2.60 27.35 -11.29
CA TYR A 338 3.36 26.09 -11.27
C TYR A 338 3.06 25.26 -12.52
N PRO A 339 4.07 24.58 -13.08
CA PRO A 339 3.96 23.89 -14.36
C PRO A 339 3.40 22.47 -14.23
N ALA A 340 2.78 22.01 -15.29
CA ALA A 340 2.37 20.63 -15.48
C ALA A 340 2.52 20.22 -16.95
N HIS A 341 2.81 18.95 -17.25
CA HIS A 341 2.67 18.45 -18.62
C HIS A 341 1.21 18.52 -19.04
N ALA A 342 0.95 18.88 -20.30
CA ALA A 342 -0.40 19.25 -20.73
C ALA A 342 -1.39 18.06 -20.70
N ASP A 343 -0.89 16.86 -20.95
CA ASP A 343 -1.60 15.58 -20.80
C ASP A 343 -1.99 15.33 -19.34
N GLU A 344 -1.04 15.42 -18.40
CA GLU A 344 -1.26 15.20 -16.96
C GLU A 344 -2.23 16.24 -16.38
N PHE A 345 -2.08 17.51 -16.77
CA PHE A 345 -2.98 18.58 -16.35
C PHE A 345 -4.41 18.39 -16.86
N LYS A 346 -4.56 17.98 -18.13
CA LYS A 346 -5.88 17.67 -18.70
C LYS A 346 -6.53 16.48 -18.04
N ASP A 347 -5.78 15.43 -17.72
CA ASP A 347 -6.32 14.27 -17.01
C ASP A 347 -6.75 14.63 -15.58
N TRP A 348 -5.95 15.45 -14.88
CA TRP A 348 -6.32 15.98 -13.56
C TRP A 348 -7.61 16.81 -13.60
N LEU A 349 -7.77 17.66 -14.62
CA LEU A 349 -8.98 18.47 -14.77
C LEU A 349 -10.27 17.67 -15.01
N ARG A 350 -10.16 16.38 -15.39
CA ARG A 350 -11.33 15.49 -15.53
C ARG A 350 -11.88 15.06 -14.18
N SER A 351 -11.05 15.00 -13.13
CA SER A 351 -11.45 14.57 -11.79
C SER A 351 -11.53 15.71 -10.77
N SER A 352 -10.83 16.82 -10.99
CA SER A 352 -10.78 17.95 -10.07
C SER A 352 -10.94 19.29 -10.78
N ASN A 353 -11.67 20.20 -10.17
CA ASN A 353 -11.74 21.60 -10.58
C ASN A 353 -10.67 22.49 -9.93
N LEU A 354 -9.80 21.94 -9.08
CA LEU A 354 -8.81 22.68 -8.30
C LEU A 354 -7.39 22.44 -8.83
N CYS A 355 -6.49 23.39 -8.59
CA CYS A 355 -5.05 23.17 -8.79
C CYS A 355 -4.51 22.19 -7.73
N SER A 356 -3.78 21.15 -8.15
CA SER A 356 -3.15 20.17 -7.23
C SER A 356 -2.09 20.78 -6.30
N ARG A 357 -1.55 21.96 -6.63
CA ARG A 357 -0.52 22.63 -5.82
C ARG A 357 -1.07 23.71 -4.88
N CYS A 358 -1.95 24.58 -5.38
CA CYS A 358 -2.44 25.73 -4.61
C CYS A 358 -3.91 25.64 -4.20
N ASN A 359 -4.61 24.54 -4.54
CA ASN A 359 -6.03 24.29 -4.28
C ASN A 359 -7.01 25.35 -4.84
N ALA A 360 -6.52 26.32 -5.61
CA ALA A 360 -7.38 27.33 -6.23
C ALA A 360 -8.21 26.73 -7.37
N THR A 361 -9.47 27.17 -7.47
CA THR A 361 -10.39 26.77 -8.54
C THR A 361 -9.88 27.22 -9.91
N ILE A 362 -9.86 26.29 -10.87
CA ILE A 362 -9.48 26.55 -12.26
C ILE A 362 -10.70 27.07 -13.02
N PRO A 363 -10.64 28.27 -13.63
CA PRO A 363 -11.76 28.84 -14.39
C PRO A 363 -12.23 27.94 -15.52
N ALA A 364 -13.55 27.87 -15.76
CA ALA A 364 -14.14 27.01 -16.79
C ALA A 364 -13.63 27.32 -18.21
N SER A 365 -13.36 28.59 -18.51
CA SER A 365 -12.73 29.02 -19.78
C SER A 365 -11.34 28.41 -19.96
N TYR A 366 -10.54 28.38 -18.89
CA TYR A 366 -9.20 27.79 -18.90
C TYR A 366 -9.23 26.26 -19.02
N LYS A 367 -10.28 25.60 -18.49
CA LYS A 367 -10.44 24.14 -18.65
C LYS A 367 -10.72 23.75 -20.10
N LYS A 368 -11.54 24.53 -20.80
CA LYS A 368 -11.87 24.28 -22.21
C LYS A 368 -10.65 24.47 -23.11
N ASN A 369 -9.93 25.58 -22.94
CA ASN A 369 -8.79 25.96 -23.77
C ASN A 369 -7.60 26.44 -22.93
N PRO A 370 -6.85 25.52 -22.28
CA PRO A 370 -5.67 25.91 -21.52
C PRO A 370 -4.57 26.40 -22.46
N LYS A 371 -3.81 27.41 -22.03
CA LYS A 371 -2.65 27.91 -22.78
C LYS A 371 -1.50 26.91 -22.68
N ILE A 372 -1.20 26.22 -23.79
CA ILE A 372 -0.13 25.24 -23.87
C ILE A 372 1.15 25.91 -24.40
N LEU A 373 2.23 25.79 -23.62
CA LEU A 373 3.58 26.19 -24.01
C LEU A 373 4.31 25.00 -24.61
N THR A 374 5.13 25.24 -25.63
CA THR A 374 6.03 24.19 -26.12
C THR A 374 7.11 23.93 -25.07
N VAL A 375 7.55 22.68 -24.94
CA VAL A 375 8.61 22.30 -24.00
C VAL A 375 9.90 23.09 -24.27
N LYS A 376 10.23 23.32 -25.55
CA LYS A 376 11.38 24.15 -25.97
C LYS A 376 11.28 25.55 -25.39
N ASN A 377 10.13 26.21 -25.53
CA ASN A 377 9.92 27.56 -24.99
C ASN A 377 9.98 27.57 -23.46
N TYR A 378 9.39 26.56 -22.81
CA TYR A 378 9.42 26.46 -21.36
C TYR A 378 10.85 26.25 -20.81
N ILE A 379 11.68 25.43 -21.46
CA ILE A 379 13.10 25.27 -21.09
C ILE A 379 13.85 26.61 -21.16
N VAL A 380 13.56 27.46 -22.15
CA VAL A 380 14.15 28.82 -22.23
C VAL A 380 13.73 29.66 -21.01
N VAL A 381 12.47 29.58 -20.58
CA VAL A 381 12.00 30.24 -19.35
C VAL A 381 12.75 29.74 -18.12
N VAL A 382 12.90 28.42 -17.96
CA VAL A 382 13.63 27.82 -16.82
C VAL A 382 15.08 28.33 -16.80
N LYS A 383 15.77 28.27 -17.94
CA LYS A 383 17.17 28.75 -18.05
C LYS A 383 17.28 30.23 -17.67
N HIS A 384 16.36 31.07 -18.11
CA HIS A 384 16.35 32.50 -17.77
C HIS A 384 16.32 32.74 -16.25
N PHE A 385 15.47 32.01 -15.50
CA PHE A 385 15.34 32.23 -14.05
C PHE A 385 16.35 31.44 -13.19
N VAL A 386 16.88 30.34 -13.69
CA VAL A 386 17.84 29.50 -12.97
C VAL A 386 19.28 29.96 -13.20
N ASN A 387 19.64 30.40 -14.41
CA ASN A 387 21.01 30.83 -14.72
C ASN A 387 21.30 32.28 -14.32
N ASN A 388 20.32 33.19 -14.34
CA ASN A 388 20.48 34.60 -13.91
C ASN A 388 20.43 34.75 -12.37
N ARG A 389 20.88 33.73 -11.64
CA ARG A 389 20.98 33.68 -10.17
C ARG A 389 22.42 33.57 -9.66
N LYS A 390 23.38 33.51 -10.58
CA LYS A 390 24.73 34.02 -10.30
C LYS A 390 24.66 35.53 -10.41
#